data_AF-A0A328SRQ4-F1
#
_entry.id   AF-A0A328SRQ4-F1
#
_cell.length_a   1.000
_cell.length_b   1.000
_cell.length_c   1.000
_cell.angle_alpha   90.00
_cell.angle_beta   90.00
_cell.angle_gamma   90.00
#
_symmetry.space_group_name_H-M   'P 1'
#
loop_
_entity.id
_entity.type
_entity.pdbx_description
1 polymer ?
#
loop_
_entity_poly.entity_id
_entity_poly.type
_entity_poly.pdbx_seq_one_letter_code
_entity_poly.pdbx_strand_id
1 'polypeptide(L)'
;MPEEKNLVIALVLSVIISGVGNVYNGLGKRGLVELLISIVLTMAMFPIGLIWWAYVVYDTYVCNVAINSNQEIPKLLTVFEINE
;
A
#
# COMPACT_ATOMS: atom_id res chain seq x y z
N MET A 1 -2.34 -15.84 -16.62
CA MET A 1 -2.25 -14.39 -16.38
C MET A 1 -2.90 -14.14 -15.04
N PRO A 2 -2.28 -13.43 -14.09
CA PRO A 2 -2.99 -13.05 -12.87
C PRO A 2 -4.23 -12.28 -13.30
N GLU A 3 -5.37 -12.62 -12.70
CA GLU A 3 -6.64 -11.92 -12.94
C GLU A 3 -6.45 -10.43 -12.60
N GLU A 4 -6.94 -9.54 -13.47
CA GLU A 4 -6.80 -8.09 -13.27
C GLU A 4 -7.38 -7.67 -11.91
N LYS A 5 -6.57 -7.03 -11.08
CA LYS A 5 -6.97 -6.62 -9.73
C LYS A 5 -7.79 -5.35 -9.81
N ASN A 6 -8.97 -5.34 -9.19
CA ASN A 6 -9.83 -4.16 -9.19
C ASN A 6 -9.21 -3.02 -8.37
N LEU A 7 -8.84 -1.94 -9.05
CA LEU A 7 -8.22 -0.76 -8.44
C LEU A 7 -9.09 -0.14 -7.35
N VAL A 8 -10.39 0.02 -7.61
CA VAL A 8 -11.31 0.67 -6.66
C VAL A 8 -11.39 -0.14 -5.37
N ILE A 9 -11.47 -1.47 -5.47
CA ILE A 9 -11.47 -2.35 -4.29
C ILE A 9 -10.16 -2.19 -3.51
N ALA A 10 -9.00 -2.20 -4.19
CA ALA A 10 -7.70 -2.02 -3.55
C ALA A 10 -7.63 -0.68 -2.78
N LEU A 11 -8.08 0.41 -3.39
CA LEU A 11 -8.06 1.75 -2.79
C LEU A 11 -9.01 1.86 -1.60
N VAL A 12 -10.24 1.34 -1.71
CA VAL A 12 -11.21 1.33 -0.60
C VAL A 12 -10.65 0.56 0.60
N LEU A 13 -10.02 -0.59 0.36
CA LEU A 13 -9.38 -1.36 1.42
C LEU A 13 -8.24 -0.58 2.09
N SER A 14 -7.42 0.12 1.31
CA SER A 14 -6.31 0.96 1.81
C SER A 14 -6.80 2.17 2.62
N VAL A 15 -7.91 2.78 2.22
CA VAL A 15 -8.56 3.88 2.93
C VAL A 15 -9.09 3.43 4.30
N ILE A 16 -9.73 2.26 4.36
CA ILE A 16 -10.33 1.72 5.59
C ILE A 16 -9.23 1.29 6.57
N ILE A 17 -8.23 0.54 6.10
CA ILE A 17 -7.07 0.11 6.90
C ILE A 17 -5.82 0.15 6.03
N SER A 18 -4.86 0.99 6.40
CA SER A 18 -3.55 1.07 5.75
C SER A 18 -2.90 -0.31 5.59
N GLY A 19 -2.41 -0.60 4.39
CA GLY A 19 -1.75 -1.86 4.04
C GLY A 19 -2.68 -2.94 3.50
N VAL A 20 -3.99 -2.93 3.80
CA VAL A 20 -4.91 -3.98 3.34
C VAL A 20 -5.12 -3.94 1.81
N GLY A 21 -5.07 -2.76 1.21
CA GLY A 21 -5.09 -2.63 -0.26
C GLY A 21 -3.90 -3.34 -0.93
N ASN A 22 -2.71 -3.22 -0.37
CA ASN A 22 -1.52 -3.90 -0.87
C ASN A 22 -1.54 -5.42 -0.57
N VAL A 23 -2.15 -5.86 0.54
CA VAL A 23 -2.44 -7.30 0.76
C VAL A 23 -3.37 -7.83 -0.33
N TYR A 24 -4.43 -7.10 -0.70
CA TYR A 24 -5.35 -7.49 -1.78
C TYR A 24 -4.64 -7.59 -3.15
N ASN A 25 -3.68 -6.69 -3.40
CA ASN A 25 -2.81 -6.72 -4.57
C ASN A 25 -1.83 -7.93 -4.57
N GLY A 26 -1.71 -8.67 -3.46
CA GLY A 26 -0.78 -9.80 -3.32
C GLY A 26 0.56 -9.42 -2.70
N LEU A 27 0.75 -8.18 -2.28
CA LEU A 27 1.97 -7.67 -1.63
C LEU A 27 1.87 -7.81 -0.11
N GLY A 28 1.82 -9.06 0.37
CA GLY A 28 1.51 -9.39 1.76
C GLY A 28 2.47 -8.78 2.77
N LYS A 29 3.80 -8.93 2.58
CA LYS A 29 4.78 -8.33 3.51
C LYS A 29 4.75 -6.81 3.46
N ARG A 30 4.53 -6.21 2.27
CA ARG A 30 4.40 -4.75 2.12
C ARG A 30 3.23 -4.22 2.93
N GLY A 31 2.05 -4.82 2.77
CA GLY A 31 0.86 -4.43 3.51
C GLY A 31 1.04 -4.56 5.03
N LEU A 32 1.74 -5.60 5.50
CA LEU A 32 2.06 -5.75 6.92
C LEU A 32 2.98 -4.63 7.42
N VAL A 33 4.04 -4.31 6.68
CA VAL A 33 4.96 -3.20 7.02
C VAL A 33 4.21 -1.87 7.06
N GLU A 34 3.36 -1.61 6.08
CA GLU A 34 2.56 -0.39 6.02
C GLU A 34 1.60 -0.26 7.21
N LEU A 35 0.97 -1.36 7.61
CA LEU A 35 0.08 -1.41 8.76
C LEU A 35 0.85 -1.12 10.06
N LEU A 36 2.00 -1.76 10.27
CA LEU A 36 2.83 -1.55 11.47
C LEU A 36 3.31 -0.10 11.60
N ILE A 37 3.78 0.50 10.50
CA ILE A 37 4.18 1.91 10.49
C ILE A 37 2.96 2.81 10.78
N SER A 38 1.80 2.50 10.21
CA SER A 38 0.56 3.26 10.46
C SER A 38 0.17 3.28 11.93
N ILE A 39 0.27 2.14 12.63
CA ILE A 39 -0.02 2.05 14.07
C ILE A 39 0.92 2.96 14.85
N VAL A 40 2.22 2.87 14.60
CA VAL A 40 3.24 3.68 15.30
C VAL A 40 3.01 5.17 15.06
N LEU A 41 2.83 5.60 13.81
CA LEU A 41 2.69 7.02 13.46
C LEU A 41 1.36 7.62 13.97
N THR A 42 0.28 6.85 13.94
CA THR A 42 -1.03 7.31 14.46
C THR A 42 -0.98 7.53 15.97
N MET A 43 -0.25 6.68 16.71
CA MET A 43 -0.11 6.82 18.16
C MET A 43 0.87 7.92 18.57
N ALA A 44 1.94 8.14 17.78
CA ALA A 44 3.04 8.98 18.20
C ALA A 44 2.94 10.44 17.72
N MET A 45 2.42 10.71 16.52
CA MET A 45 2.64 12.01 15.86
C MET A 45 1.50 12.45 14.94
N PHE A 46 0.59 13.27 15.44
CA PHE A 46 -0.28 14.09 14.59
C PHE A 46 0.46 15.36 14.15
N PRO A 47 0.49 15.75 12.85
CA PRO A 47 -0.29 15.24 11.72
C PRO A 47 0.43 14.21 10.83
N ILE A 48 1.60 13.71 11.21
CA ILE A 48 2.42 12.81 10.37
C ILE A 48 1.68 11.53 10.00
N GLY A 49 0.87 10.97 10.91
CA GLY A 49 0.02 9.82 10.61
C GLY A 49 -0.94 10.04 9.44
N LEU A 50 -1.44 11.25 9.23
CA LEU A 50 -2.33 11.58 8.11
C LEU A 50 -1.57 11.62 6.78
N ILE A 51 -0.35 12.18 6.77
CA ILE A 51 0.52 12.19 5.59
C ILE A 51 0.88 10.76 5.18
N TRP A 52 1.21 9.93 6.17
CA TRP A 52 1.48 8.51 5.97
C TRP A 52 0.28 7.76 5.42
N TRP A 53 -0.91 8.00 5.98
CA TRP A 53 -2.14 7.39 5.48
C TRP A 53 -2.40 7.74 4.00
N ALA A 54 -2.26 9.02 3.62
CA ALA A 54 -2.39 9.44 2.22
C ALA A 54 -1.33 8.79 1.31
N TYR A 55 -0.09 8.66 1.81
CA TYR A 55 0.98 7.95 1.11
C TYR A 55 0.62 6.48 0.87
N VAL A 56 0.10 5.74 1.85
CA VAL A 56 -0.25 4.31 1.69
C VAL A 56 -1.37 4.11 0.66
N VAL A 57 -2.33 5.02 0.57
CA VAL A 57 -3.35 5.01 -0.49
C VAL A 57 -2.72 5.21 -1.86
N TYR A 58 -1.80 6.18 -1.99
CA TYR A 58 -1.03 6.39 -3.22
C TYR A 58 -0.16 5.17 -3.57
N ASP A 59 0.52 4.57 -2.59
CA ASP A 59 1.34 3.37 -2.77
C ASP A 59 0.50 2.21 -3.32
N THR A 60 -0.68 2.00 -2.75
CA THR A 60 -1.65 1.00 -3.20
C THR A 60 -2.07 1.24 -4.66
N TYR A 61 -2.29 2.50 -5.04
CA TYR A 61 -2.62 2.89 -6.42
C TYR A 61 -1.50 2.49 -7.38
N VAL A 62 -0.26 2.93 -7.12
CA VAL A 62 0.85 2.70 -8.05
C VAL A 62 1.18 1.21 -8.14
N CYS A 63 1.15 0.48 -7.02
CA CYS A 63 1.36 -0.96 -6.99
C CYS A 63 0.29 -1.71 -7.79
N ASN A 64 -0.99 -1.34 -7.64
CA ASN A 64 -2.09 -1.98 -8.39
C ASN A 64 -1.93 -1.75 -9.90
N VAL A 65 -1.63 -0.51 -10.32
CA VAL A 65 -1.38 -0.17 -11.73
C VAL A 65 -0.18 -0.95 -12.28
N ALA A 66 0.91 -1.04 -11.51
CA ALA A 66 2.11 -1.79 -11.93
C ALA A 66 1.80 -3.28 -12.13
N ILE A 67 1.06 -3.89 -11.19
CA ILE A 67 0.66 -5.30 -11.27
C ILE A 67 -0.23 -5.56 -12.50
N ASN A 68 -1.26 -4.74 -12.70
CA ASN A 68 -2.18 -4.91 -13.84
C ASN A 68 -1.50 -4.64 -15.20
N SER A 69 -0.47 -3.78 -15.20
CA SER A 69 0.27 -3.42 -16.41
C SER A 69 1.52 -4.28 -16.64
N ASN A 70 1.78 -5.30 -15.81
CA ASN A 70 3.02 -6.10 -15.81
C ASN A 70 4.31 -5.26 -15.78
N GLN A 71 4.29 -4.17 -15.01
CA GLN A 71 5.45 -3.32 -14.76
C GLN A 71 6.13 -3.75 -13.45
N GLU A 72 7.37 -3.30 -13.26
CA GLU A 72 8.10 -3.50 -12.00
C GLU A 72 7.37 -2.82 -10.84
N ILE A 73 7.22 -3.55 -9.73
CA ILE A 73 6.56 -3.01 -8.52
C ILE A 73 7.47 -1.94 -7.91
N PRO A 74 6.99 -0.70 -7.73
CA PRO A 74 7.80 0.38 -7.17
C PRO A 74 8.22 0.07 -5.74
N LYS A 75 9.42 0.48 -5.34
CA LYS A 75 9.90 0.34 -3.94
C LYS A 75 9.03 1.16 -2.98
N LEU A 76 8.84 0.65 -1.77
CA LEU A 76 8.16 1.39 -0.70
C LEU A 76 8.99 2.64 -0.37
N LEU A 77 8.34 3.79 -0.32
CA LEU A 77 8.94 5.13 -0.21
C LEU A 77 10.00 5.40 -1.29
N THR A 78 9.94 4.70 -2.43
CA THR A 78 10.97 4.70 -3.49
C THR A 78 12.35 4.18 -3.07
N VAL A 79 12.49 3.66 -1.85
CA VAL A 79 13.78 3.29 -1.25
C VAL A 79 13.81 1.81 -0.84
N PHE A 80 12.77 1.33 -0.17
CA PHE A 80 12.75 0.01 0.44
C PHE A 80 12.15 -1.05 -0.49
N GLU A 81 12.91 -2.11 -0.73
CA GLU A 81 12.48 -3.23 -1.57
C GLU A 81 11.67 -4.23 -0.73
N ILE A 82 10.35 -4.09 -0.77
CA ILE A 82 9.39 -4.89 0.00
C ILE A 82 8.24 -5.26 -0.95
N ASN A 83 8.53 -6.13 -1.90
CA ASN A 83 7.63 -6.47 -3.01
C ASN A 83 7.09 -7.91 -2.95
N GLU A 84 7.52 -8.69 -1.96
CA GLU A 84 7.13 -10.09 -1.72
C GLU A 84 6.57 -10.26 -0.32
#